data_AF-A0A2M9D0Z0-F1
#
_entry.id   AF-A0A2M9D0Z0-F1
#
_cell.length_a   1.000
_cell.length_b   1.000
_cell.length_c   1.000
_cell.angle_alpha   90.00
_cell.angle_beta   90.00
_cell.angle_gamma   90.00
#
_symmetry.space_group_name_H-M   'P 1'
#
loop_
_entity.id
_entity.type
_entity.pdbx_description
1 polymer ?
#
loop_
_entity_poly.entity_id
_entity_poly.type
_entity_poly.pdbx_seq_one_letter_code
_entity_poly.pdbx_strand_id
1 'polypeptide(L)'
;MFIAAAIVSVVLALACVMSGAGKVKQVEALTTQLTGLGVKQQHIPLLGALLLAGAVGLVVGLWWAPIGIAAAVCLALYFAGAVVTHLRAGDKNVAPVVVLMLLAVAAAVLRILSA
;
A
#
# COMPACT_ATOMS: atom_id res chain seq x y z
N MET A 1 20.55 -5.30 9.78
CA MET A 1 19.29 -4.58 9.47
C MET A 1 18.50 -5.16 8.30
N PHE A 2 19.12 -5.96 7.41
CA PHE A 2 18.44 -6.58 6.26
C PHE A 2 17.27 -7.52 6.64
N ILE A 3 17.41 -8.34 7.68
CA ILE A 3 16.33 -9.23 8.14
C ILE A 3 15.07 -8.43 8.54
N ALA A 4 15.25 -7.31 9.25
CA ALA A 4 14.13 -6.43 9.60
C ALA A 4 13.49 -5.79 8.35
N ALA A 5 14.31 -5.31 7.40
CA ALA A 5 13.82 -4.78 6.12
C ALA A 5 13.03 -5.83 5.33
N ALA A 6 13.52 -7.08 5.29
CA ALA A 6 12.85 -8.21 4.64
C ALA A 6 11.51 -8.53 5.31
N ILE A 7 11.48 -8.65 6.64
CA ILE A 7 10.24 -8.92 7.39
C ILE A 7 9.20 -7.81 7.14
N VAL A 8 9.58 -6.54 7.28
CA VAL A 8 8.66 -5.41 7.06
C VAL A 8 8.17 -5.38 5.62
N SER A 9 9.05 -5.62 4.64
CA SER A 9 8.69 -5.66 3.22
C SER A 9 7.72 -6.79 2.90
N VAL A 10 7.93 -7.98 3.48
CA VAL A 10 7.04 -9.15 3.30
C VAL A 10 5.68 -8.90 3.93
N VAL A 11 5.64 -8.39 5.17
CA VAL A 11 4.38 -8.07 5.85
C VAL A 11 3.58 -7.02 5.06
N LEU A 12 4.25 -5.94 4.63
CA LEU A 12 3.64 -4.90 3.83
C LEU A 12 3.16 -5.43 2.47
N ALA A 13 3.96 -6.26 1.80
CA ALA A 13 3.59 -6.88 0.53
C ALA A 13 2.35 -7.75 0.68
N LEU A 14 2.27 -8.60 1.71
CA LEU A 14 1.09 -9.44 1.98
C LEU A 14 -0.16 -8.60 2.23
N ALA A 15 -0.05 -7.56 3.06
CA ALA A 15 -1.16 -6.65 3.32
C ALA A 15 -1.63 -5.93 2.04
N CYS A 16 -0.68 -5.49 1.21
CA CYS A 16 -0.96 -4.87 -0.09
C CYS A 16 -1.62 -5.85 -1.06
N VAL A 17 -1.20 -7.12 -1.09
CA VAL A 17 -1.80 -8.16 -1.94
C VAL A 17 -3.24 -8.43 -1.51
N MET A 18 -3.50 -8.65 -0.22
CA MET A 18 -4.87 -8.87 0.25
C MET A 18 -5.79 -7.68 -0.06
N SER A 19 -5.31 -6.47 0.23
CA SER A 19 -6.07 -5.23 -0.04
C SER A 19 -6.25 -4.96 -1.53
N GLY A 20 -5.21 -5.23 -2.33
CA GLY A 20 -5.20 -5.01 -3.77
C GLY A 20 -6.07 -6.01 -4.50
N ALA A 21 -5.98 -7.30 -4.17
CA ALA A 21 -6.82 -8.35 -4.74
C ALA A 21 -8.30 -8.11 -4.45
N GLY A 22 -8.65 -7.67 -3.24
CA GLY A 22 -10.03 -7.29 -2.90
C GLY A 22 -10.58 -6.14 -3.75
N LYS A 23 -9.75 -5.12 -4.03
CA LYS A 23 -10.10 -3.99 -4.90
C LYS A 23 -10.20 -4.39 -6.37
N VAL A 24 -9.29 -5.22 -6.89
CA VAL A 24 -9.33 -5.74 -8.26
C VAL A 24 -10.56 -6.61 -8.48
N LYS A 25 -10.89 -7.46 -7.51
CA LYS A 25 -12.11 -8.30 -7.54
C LYS A 25 -13.40 -7.54 -7.26
N GLN A 26 -13.32 -6.23 -6.99
CA GLN A 26 -14.45 -5.37 -6.66
C GLN A 26 -15.36 -5.96 -5.58
N VAL A 27 -14.78 -6.51 -4.51
CA VAL A 27 -15.54 -7.07 -3.38
C VAL A 27 -16.52 -6.02 -2.87
N GLU A 28 -17.81 -6.35 -2.86
CA GLU A 28 -18.92 -5.42 -2.67
C GLU A 28 -18.77 -4.55 -1.42
N ALA A 29 -18.30 -5.11 -0.31
CA ALA A 29 -18.00 -4.36 0.91
C ALA A 29 -16.94 -3.25 0.71
N LEU A 30 -15.83 -3.56 0.02
CA LEU A 30 -14.77 -2.58 -0.26
C LEU A 30 -15.22 -1.56 -1.30
N THR A 31 -15.95 -2.01 -2.31
CA THR A 31 -16.43 -1.18 -3.40
C THR A 31 -17.41 -0.14 -2.87
N THR A 32 -18.39 -0.58 -2.07
CA THR A 32 -19.41 0.28 -1.43
C THR A 32 -18.76 1.29 -0.49
N GLN A 33 -17.78 0.85 0.32
CA GLN A 33 -17.03 1.74 1.20
C GLN A 33 -16.31 2.82 0.39
N LEU A 34 -15.52 2.45 -0.62
CA LEU A 34 -14.74 3.39 -1.43
C LEU A 34 -15.62 4.33 -2.26
N THR A 35 -16.73 3.85 -2.81
CA THR A 35 -17.71 4.71 -3.50
C THR A 35 -18.37 5.69 -2.54
N GLY A 36 -18.62 5.29 -1.28
CA GLY A 36 -19.10 6.18 -0.23
C GLY A 36 -18.11 7.30 0.13
N LEU A 37 -16.82 7.09 -0.11
CA LEU A 37 -15.76 8.10 0.03
C LEU A 37 -15.59 8.98 -1.22
N GLY A 38 -16.44 8.80 -2.24
CA GLY A 38 -16.40 9.56 -3.50
C GLY A 38 -15.42 9.03 -4.55
N VAL A 39 -14.84 7.83 -4.35
CA VAL A 39 -13.99 7.18 -5.36
C VAL A 39 -14.88 6.56 -6.44
N LYS A 40 -14.68 6.92 -7.71
CA LYS A 40 -15.45 6.29 -8.80
C LYS A 40 -15.10 4.80 -8.87
N GLN A 41 -16.11 3.96 -9.03
CA GLN A 41 -15.98 2.51 -9.05
C GLN A 41 -14.97 1.99 -10.08
N GLN A 42 -14.85 2.66 -11.23
CA GLN A 42 -13.87 2.38 -12.27
C GLN A 42 -12.39 2.56 -11.84
N HIS A 43 -12.11 3.39 -10.83
CA HIS A 43 -10.73 3.60 -10.34
C HIS A 43 -10.32 2.58 -9.27
N ILE A 44 -11.28 1.92 -8.61
CA ILE A 44 -11.04 0.94 -7.54
C ILE A 44 -10.14 -0.22 -8.01
N PRO A 45 -10.38 -0.90 -9.15
CA PRO A 45 -9.49 -1.95 -9.62
C PRO A 45 -8.10 -1.43 -10.00
N LEU A 46 -8.00 -0.18 -10.47
CA LEU A 46 -6.72 0.45 -10.81
C LEU A 46 -5.87 0.72 -9.55
N LEU A 47 -6.51 1.18 -8.47
CA LEU A 47 -5.88 1.28 -7.14
C LEU A 47 -5.40 -0.09 -6.63
N GLY A 48 -6.22 -1.12 -6.84
CA GLY A 48 -5.85 -2.50 -6.48
C GLY A 48 -4.65 -3.03 -7.26
N ALA A 49 -4.60 -2.76 -8.57
CA ALA A 49 -3.46 -3.12 -9.40
C ALA A 49 -2.16 -2.41 -8.96
N LEU A 50 -2.25 -1.15 -8.53
CA LEU A 50 -1.11 -0.39 -8.01
C LEU A 50 -0.54 -1.01 -6.72
N LEU A 51 -1.42 -1.45 -5.81
CA LEU A 51 -1.03 -2.18 -4.59
C LEU A 51 -0.32 -3.50 -4.92
N LEU A 52 -0.84 -4.25 -5.89
CA LEU A 52 -0.22 -5.50 -6.34
C LEU A 52 1.14 -5.25 -6.99
N ALA A 53 1.25 -4.23 -7.84
CA ALA A 53 2.51 -3.82 -8.45
C ALA A 53 3.55 -3.40 -7.38
N GLY A 54 3.13 -2.63 -6.37
CA GLY A 54 3.97 -2.26 -5.24
C GLY A 54 4.42 -3.46 -4.41
N ALA A 55 3.54 -4.44 -4.17
CA ALA A 55 3.90 -5.67 -3.47
C ALA A 55 4.93 -6.49 -4.26
N VAL A 56 4.76 -6.62 -5.57
CA VAL A 56 5.75 -7.28 -6.45
C VAL A 56 7.09 -6.52 -6.41
N GLY A 57 7.04 -5.19 -6.48
CA GLY A 57 8.22 -4.33 -6.39
C GLY A 57 8.97 -4.47 -5.06
N LEU A 58 8.27 -4.61 -3.94
CA LEU A 58 8.89 -4.89 -2.64
C LEU A 58 9.61 -6.24 -2.67
N VAL A 59 8.96 -7.29 -3.16
CA VAL A 59 9.55 -8.65 -3.23
C VAL A 59 10.79 -8.65 -4.12
N VAL A 60 10.69 -8.14 -5.36
CA VAL A 60 11.83 -8.01 -6.28
C VAL A 60 12.93 -7.12 -5.69
N GLY A 61 12.54 -6.09 -4.94
CA GLY A 61 13.42 -5.17 -4.24
C GLY A 61 14.30 -5.78 -3.14
N LEU A 62 14.00 -7.01 -2.69
CA LEU A 62 14.92 -7.75 -1.80
C LEU A 62 16.21 -8.11 -2.55
N TRP A 63 16.13 -8.47 -3.83
CA TRP A 63 17.31 -8.77 -4.66
C TRP A 63 17.99 -7.52 -5.19
N TRP A 64 17.23 -6.44 -5.45
CA TRP A 64 17.81 -5.19 -5.97
C TRP A 64 17.32 -3.96 -5.21
N ALA A 65 18.21 -3.37 -4.42
CA ALA A 65 17.90 -2.26 -3.51
C ALA A 65 17.17 -1.06 -4.12
N PRO A 66 17.55 -0.57 -5.32
CA PRO A 66 16.89 0.58 -5.92
C PRO A 66 15.40 0.33 -6.19
N ILE A 67 15.05 -0.89 -6.61
CA ILE A 67 13.65 -1.28 -6.86
C ILE A 67 12.85 -1.30 -5.55
N GLY A 68 13.43 -1.85 -4.48
CA GLY A 68 12.76 -1.91 -3.18
C GLY A 68 12.45 -0.52 -2.62
N ILE A 69 13.39 0.42 -2.76
CA ILE A 69 13.20 1.81 -2.35
C ILE A 69 12.10 2.47 -3.19
N ALA A 70 12.16 2.34 -4.52
CA ALA A 70 11.14 2.90 -5.42
C ALA A 70 9.73 2.35 -5.12
N ALA A 71 9.61 1.03 -4.90
CA ALA A 71 8.35 0.40 -4.57
C ALA A 71 7.78 0.89 -3.23
N ALA A 72 8.62 1.00 -2.20
CA ALA A 72 8.21 1.50 -0.89
C ALA A 72 7.77 2.97 -0.94
N VAL A 73 8.47 3.81 -1.71
CA VAL A 73 8.08 5.22 -1.93
C VAL A 73 6.75 5.33 -2.66
N CYS A 74 6.54 4.56 -3.73
CA CYS A 74 5.26 4.53 -4.45
C CYS A 74 4.11 4.08 -3.55
N LEU A 75 4.31 3.06 -2.72
CA LEU A 75 3.31 2.62 -1.73
C LEU A 75 3.04 3.70 -0.68
N ALA A 76 4.07 4.39 -0.19
CA ALA A 76 3.90 5.49 0.76
C ALA A 76 3.05 6.63 0.17
N LEU A 77 3.31 7.03 -1.08
CA LEU A 77 2.51 8.03 -1.79
C LEU A 77 1.06 7.56 -2.02
N TYR A 78 0.88 6.28 -2.36
CA TYR A 78 -0.45 5.69 -2.49
C TYR A 78 -1.24 5.78 -1.18
N PHE A 79 -0.64 5.38 -0.05
CA PHE A 79 -1.30 5.45 1.25
C PHE A 79 -1.51 6.88 1.74
N ALA A 80 -0.61 7.81 1.42
CA ALA A 80 -0.81 9.24 1.69
C ALA A 80 -2.08 9.77 0.98
N GLY A 81 -2.24 9.45 -0.30
CA GLY A 81 -3.47 9.78 -1.05
C GLY A 81 -4.71 9.16 -0.42
N ALA A 82 -4.63 7.90 0.01
CA ALA A 82 -5.71 7.21 0.70
C ALA A 82 -6.09 7.92 2.02
N VAL A 83 -5.12 8.28 2.87
CA VAL A 83 -5.38 9.04 4.11
C VAL A 83 -6.11 10.34 3.79
N VAL A 84 -5.66 11.10 2.79
CA VAL A 84 -6.34 12.33 2.38
C VAL A 84 -7.78 12.07 1.94
N THR A 85 -8.06 10.99 1.20
CA THR A 85 -9.45 10.66 0.81
C THR A 85 -10.34 10.31 2.00
N HIS A 86 -9.85 9.53 2.97
CA HIS A 86 -10.62 9.21 4.16
C HIS A 86 -10.87 10.46 5.04
N LEU A 87 -9.85 11.31 5.22
CA LEU A 87 -10.00 12.57 5.97
C LEU A 87 -10.98 13.52 5.30
N ARG A 88 -10.94 13.66 3.96
CA ARG A 88 -11.88 14.49 3.20
C ARG A 88 -13.32 13.98 3.28
N ALA A 89 -13.50 12.66 3.32
CA ALA A 89 -14.81 12.05 3.46
C ALA A 89 -15.31 11.99 4.91
N GLY A 90 -14.52 12.45 5.90
CA GLY A 90 -14.88 12.40 7.32
C GLY A 90 -14.95 10.98 7.89
N ASP A 91 -14.29 10.01 7.25
CA ASP A 91 -14.27 8.62 7.71
C ASP A 91 -13.45 8.51 9.00
N LYS A 92 -14.03 7.85 10.01
CA LYS A 92 -13.37 7.62 11.31
C LYS A 92 -12.44 6.40 11.27
N ASN A 93 -12.54 5.55 10.24
CA ASN A 93 -11.76 4.32 10.10
C ASN A 93 -10.43 4.56 9.35
N VAL A 94 -9.70 5.62 9.69
CA VAL A 94 -8.39 5.93 9.09
C VAL A 94 -7.25 5.07 9.63
N ALA A 95 -7.43 4.44 10.80
CA ALA A 95 -6.36 3.75 11.50
C ALA A 95 -5.65 2.67 10.65
N PRO A 96 -6.34 1.77 9.93
CA PRO A 96 -5.68 0.76 9.10
C PRO A 96 -4.82 1.37 7.98
N VAL A 97 -5.29 2.47 7.38
CA VAL A 97 -4.58 3.16 6.29
C VAL A 97 -3.32 3.83 6.81
N VAL A 98 -3.40 4.48 7.97
CA VAL A 98 -2.25 5.13 8.61
C VAL A 98 -1.19 4.09 9.01
N VAL A 99 -1.60 2.94 9.54
CA VAL A 99 -0.66 1.85 9.88
C VAL A 99 0.08 1.35 8.64
N LEU A 100 -0.62 1.14 7.52
CA LEU A 100 0.01 0.73 6.27
C LEU A 100 0.93 1.80 5.69
N MET A 101 0.57 3.08 5.83
CA MET A 101 1.43 4.20 5.45
C MET A 101 2.74 4.19 6.25
N LEU A 102 2.65 4.03 7.58
CA LEU A 102 3.82 3.96 8.45
C LEU A 102 4.71 2.75 8.12
N LEU A 103 4.11 1.60 7.82
CA LEU A 103 4.85 0.42 7.36
C LEU A 103 5.57 0.67 6.03
N ALA A 104 4.94 1.37 5.08
CA ALA A 104 5.58 1.73 3.81
C ALA A 104 6.77 2.68 4.01
N VAL A 105 6.63 3.69 4.87
CA VAL A 105 7.74 4.59 5.23
C VAL A 105 8.85 3.82 5.95
N ALA A 106 8.52 2.93 6.89
CA ALA A 106 9.49 2.09 7.58
C ALA A 106 10.23 1.17 6.61
N ALA A 107 9.51 0.55 5.65
CA ALA A 107 10.13 -0.26 4.59
C ALA A 107 11.12 0.55 3.75
N ALA A 108 10.75 1.77 3.34
CA ALA A 108 11.62 2.66 2.57
C ALA A 108 12.89 3.02 3.37
N VAL A 109 12.73 3.48 4.61
CA VAL A 109 13.85 3.87 5.48
C VAL A 109 14.76 2.67 5.76
N LEU A 110 14.20 1.53 6.13
CA LEU A 110 14.99 0.32 6.37
C LEU A 110 15.72 -0.15 5.12
N ARG A 111 15.12 -0.03 3.93
CA ARG A 111 15.77 -0.42 2.68
C ARG A 111 16.90 0.54 2.31
N ILE A 112 16.73 1.84 2.53
CA ILE A 112 17.78 2.86 2.34
C ILE A 112 18.96 2.61 3.30
N LEU A 113 18.68 2.35 4.58
CA LEU A 113 19.71 2.10 5.59
C LEU A 113 20.42 0.75 5.45
N SER A 114 19.88 -0.16 4.63
CA SER A 114 20.44 -1.50 4.39
C SER A 114 20.88 -1.73 2.95
N ALA A 115 20.86 -0.69 2.11
CA ALA A 115 21.31 -0.73 0.72
C ALA A 115 22.83 -0.63 0.63
#